data_AF-A0A8D0XCE7-F1
#
_entry.id   AF-A0A8D0XCE7-F1
#
_cell.length_a   1.000
_cell.length_b   1.000
_cell.length_c   1.000
_cell.angle_alpha   90.00
_cell.angle_beta   90.00
_cell.angle_gamma   90.00
#
_symmetry.space_group_name_H-M   'P 1'
#
loop_
_entity.id
_entity.type
_entity.pdbx_description
1 polymer ?
#
loop_
_entity_poly.entity_id
_entity_poly.type
_entity_poly.pdbx_seq_one_letter_code
_entity_poly.pdbx_strand_id
1 'polypeptide(L)'
;MGGTASTRRVTFEADENENITVVKGIRLSENVIDRMKETSPSGPKSQRYSGAYGASVSEEELKRRVAEELASEQAKKESENQKRLKQDKELDREKAFANEQLTRAILRERIANEEERAKAKHLAKQLEEKDRVIKKQDAFYKEQLARLEERSSEFYKVTTEQYQKAAEEVECSLSRISSGMLALRNTWTCVWIQVAVVEFKCKERVFVESVLQLNFINSGS
;
A
#
# COMPACT_ATOMS: atom_id res chain seq x y z
N MET A 1 -24.16 -31.39 -8.85
CA MET A 1 -25.25 -31.88 -7.99
C MET A 1 -24.63 -32.33 -6.68
N GLY A 2 -24.92 -31.88 -5.46
CA GLY A 2 -25.95 -31.02 -4.90
C GLY A 2 -25.94 -31.35 -3.40
N GLY A 3 -24.87 -30.95 -2.69
CA GLY A 3 -24.68 -31.27 -1.27
C GLY A 3 -25.42 -30.30 -0.37
N THR A 4 -26.46 -30.77 0.32
CA THR A 4 -27.29 -29.98 1.23
C THR A 4 -26.59 -29.77 2.58
N ALA A 5 -25.61 -28.87 2.64
CA ALA A 5 -25.07 -28.38 3.92
C ALA A 5 -25.99 -27.28 4.47
N SER A 6 -26.90 -27.66 5.38
CA SER A 6 -27.77 -26.71 6.10
C SER A 6 -26.96 -26.01 7.20
N THR A 7 -26.32 -24.89 6.86
CA THR A 7 -25.62 -24.03 7.83
C THR A 7 -26.65 -23.22 8.60
N ARG A 8 -27.14 -23.74 9.74
CA ARG A 8 -27.92 -22.94 10.70
C ARG A 8 -26.96 -22.05 11.50
N ARG A 9 -27.21 -20.73 11.50
CA ARG A 9 -26.45 -19.78 12.30
C ARG A 9 -26.88 -19.94 13.77
N VAL A 10 -25.92 -20.21 14.65
CA VAL A 10 -26.11 -20.32 16.10
C VAL A 10 -25.28 -19.21 16.74
N THR A 11 -25.90 -18.39 17.58
CA THR A 11 -25.23 -17.37 18.38
C THR A 11 -24.69 -18.03 19.64
N PHE A 12 -23.39 -17.89 19.92
CA PHE A 12 -22.75 -18.40 21.14
C PHE A 12 -22.57 -17.25 22.13
N GLU A 13 -22.90 -17.49 23.39
CA GLU A 13 -22.46 -16.67 24.51
C GLU A 13 -21.26 -17.39 25.15
N ALA A 14 -20.12 -16.71 25.24
CA ALA A 14 -18.92 -17.23 25.89
C ALA A 14 -19.00 -16.95 27.40
N ASP A 15 -18.58 -17.91 28.21
CA ASP A 15 -18.53 -17.75 29.67
C ASP A 15 -17.38 -16.83 30.11
N GLU A 16 -17.32 -16.52 31.41
CA GLU A 16 -16.31 -15.64 32.03
C GLU A 16 -14.85 -16.15 31.88
N ASN A 17 -14.66 -17.36 31.35
CA ASN A 17 -13.35 -17.97 31.10
C ASN A 17 -13.03 -18.15 29.60
N GLU A 18 -13.77 -17.47 28.70
CA GLU A 18 -13.64 -17.58 27.24
C GLU A 18 -13.87 -19.00 26.69
N ASN A 19 -14.48 -19.91 27.46
CA ASN A 19 -14.74 -21.27 27.05
C ASN A 19 -16.10 -21.35 26.33
N ILE A 20 -16.13 -21.96 25.15
CA ILE A 20 -17.39 -22.21 24.41
C ILE A 20 -17.82 -23.66 24.62
N THR A 21 -18.83 -23.90 25.45
CA THR A 21 -19.42 -25.23 25.62
C THR A 21 -20.58 -25.44 24.64
N VAL A 22 -20.37 -26.23 23.60
CA VAL A 22 -21.45 -26.60 22.67
C VAL A 22 -22.08 -27.91 23.13
N VAL A 23 -23.27 -27.83 23.73
CA VAL A 23 -24.03 -29.04 24.10
C VAL A 23 -24.55 -29.71 22.83
N LYS A 24 -23.91 -30.81 22.44
CA LYS A 24 -24.33 -31.61 21.28
C LYS A 24 -25.57 -32.42 21.63
N GLY A 25 -26.74 -31.78 21.52
CA GLY A 25 -28.02 -32.47 21.66
C GLY A 25 -28.23 -33.51 20.55
N ILE A 26 -28.81 -34.65 20.92
CA ILE A 26 -29.35 -35.61 19.95
C ILE A 26 -30.70 -35.06 19.49
N ARG A 27 -30.87 -34.85 18.18
CA ARG A 27 -32.16 -34.45 17.62
C ARG A 27 -33.01 -35.70 17.42
N LEU A 28 -34.09 -35.82 18.18
CA LEU A 28 -35.12 -36.84 17.94
C LEU A 28 -35.74 -36.60 16.55
N SER A 29 -36.05 -37.67 15.82
CA SER A 29 -36.73 -37.55 14.53
C SER A 29 -38.16 -37.06 14.72
N GLU A 30 -38.74 -36.43 13.69
CA GLU A 30 -40.12 -35.91 13.71
C GLU A 30 -41.11 -36.98 14.18
N ASN A 31 -40.92 -38.24 13.73
CA ASN A 31 -41.72 -39.39 14.14
C ASN A 31 -41.63 -39.73 15.64
N VAL A 32 -40.52 -39.44 16.32
CA VAL A 32 -40.38 -39.64 17.78
C VAL A 32 -41.01 -38.47 18.53
N ILE A 33 -40.92 -37.26 17.99
CA ILE A 33 -41.52 -36.04 18.56
C ILE A 33 -43.05 -36.14 18.52
N ASP A 34 -43.63 -36.53 17.39
CA ASP A 34 -45.09 -36.66 17.24
C ASP A 34 -45.65 -37.74 18.16
N ARG A 35 -44.95 -38.87 18.31
CA ARG A 35 -45.35 -39.94 19.26
C ARG A 35 -45.32 -39.48 20.71
N MET A 36 -44.34 -38.66 21.10
CA MET A 36 -44.29 -38.09 22.45
C MET A 36 -45.36 -37.02 22.68
N LYS A 37 -45.77 -36.33 21.60
CA LYS A 37 -46.80 -35.29 21.63
C LYS A 37 -48.22 -35.87 21.63
N GLU A 38 -48.43 -37.03 21.02
CA GLU A 38 -49.74 -37.68 20.91
C GLU A 38 -50.04 -38.69 22.04
N THR A 39 -49.06 -39.05 22.87
CA THR A 39 -49.31 -39.81 24.11
C THR A 39 -49.75 -38.89 25.26
N SER A 40 -50.94 -38.30 25.13
CA SER A 40 -51.74 -37.83 26.27
C SER A 40 -53.17 -38.35 26.07
N PRO A 41 -53.73 -39.14 27.00
CA PRO A 41 -54.92 -39.93 26.75
C PRO A 41 -56.20 -39.11 26.98
N SER A 42 -57.00 -38.94 25.94
CA SER A 42 -58.43 -38.62 26.05
C SER A 42 -59.14 -38.90 24.72
N GLY A 43 -59.55 -40.14 24.49
CA GLY A 43 -60.76 -40.41 23.70
C GLY A 43 -62.02 -40.26 24.59
N PRO A 44 -63.23 -40.68 24.16
CA PRO A 44 -63.72 -40.85 22.78
C PRO A 44 -65.23 -40.45 22.59
N LYS A 45 -65.67 -40.40 21.31
CA LYS A 45 -66.97 -40.86 20.76
C LYS A 45 -68.33 -40.26 21.22
N SER A 46 -69.13 -39.82 20.22
CA SER A 46 -70.35 -40.50 19.71
C SER A 46 -71.66 -39.69 19.61
N GLN A 47 -72.32 -39.94 18.47
CA GLN A 47 -73.75 -40.19 18.26
C GLN A 47 -74.81 -39.07 18.18
N ARG A 48 -75.38 -39.01 16.96
CA ARG A 48 -76.79 -38.81 16.58
C ARG A 48 -77.81 -39.10 17.71
N TYR A 49 -78.87 -38.30 17.83
CA TYR A 49 -80.23 -38.59 17.29
C TYR A 49 -81.21 -37.42 17.60
N SER A 50 -82.32 -37.41 16.85
CA SER A 50 -83.55 -36.58 16.87
C SER A 50 -83.92 -35.91 18.21
N GLY A 51 -84.63 -34.78 18.27
CA GLY A 51 -85.68 -34.26 17.40
C GLY A 51 -86.84 -33.76 18.28
N ALA A 52 -87.69 -32.94 17.67
CA ALA A 52 -88.86 -32.26 18.25
C ALA A 52 -88.46 -31.06 19.15
N TYR A 53 -89.11 -29.91 19.13
CA TYR A 53 -90.53 -29.60 18.91
C TYR A 53 -90.56 -28.16 18.39
N GLY A 54 -91.33 -27.91 17.32
CA GLY A 54 -91.62 -26.54 16.88
C GLY A 54 -92.34 -25.78 17.99
N ALA A 55 -91.67 -24.78 18.55
CA ALA A 55 -92.31 -23.75 19.34
C ALA A 55 -92.66 -22.61 18.38
N SER A 56 -93.95 -22.32 18.24
CA SER A 56 -94.43 -21.06 17.71
C SER A 56 -93.87 -19.93 18.58
N VAL A 57 -92.78 -19.31 18.13
CA VAL A 57 -92.17 -18.12 18.74
C VAL A 57 -93.07 -16.93 18.40
N SER A 58 -93.63 -16.25 19.40
CA SER A 58 -94.35 -15.00 19.18
C SER A 58 -93.39 -13.91 18.70
N GLU A 59 -93.90 -12.95 17.90
CA GLU A 59 -93.09 -11.89 17.29
C GLU A 59 -92.27 -11.08 18.32
N GLU A 60 -92.75 -10.98 19.57
CA GLU A 60 -92.05 -10.32 20.67
C GLU A 60 -90.81 -11.06 21.19
N GLU A 61 -90.83 -12.40 21.22
CA GLU A 61 -89.70 -13.22 21.71
C GLU A 61 -88.56 -13.23 20.69
N LEU A 62 -88.90 -13.22 19.39
CA LEU A 62 -87.94 -13.06 18.29
C LEU A 62 -87.30 -11.66 18.31
N LYS A 63 -88.10 -10.60 18.54
CA LYS A 63 -87.60 -9.23 18.71
C LYS A 63 -86.65 -9.09 19.90
N ARG A 64 -86.93 -9.75 21.04
CA ARG A 64 -86.01 -9.76 22.19
C ARG A 64 -84.69 -10.45 21.88
N ARG A 65 -84.70 -11.61 21.21
CA ARG A 65 -83.45 -12.30 20.86
C ARG A 65 -82.61 -11.52 19.87
N VAL A 66 -83.24 -10.86 18.89
CA VAL A 66 -82.54 -9.96 17.95
C VAL A 66 -81.95 -8.75 18.70
N ALA A 67 -82.68 -8.17 19.65
CA ALA A 67 -82.18 -7.06 20.47
C ALA A 67 -81.04 -7.47 21.41
N GLU A 68 -81.14 -8.65 22.03
CA GLU A 68 -80.10 -9.22 22.90
C GLU A 68 -78.86 -9.63 22.09
N GLU A 69 -79.04 -10.20 20.89
CA GLU A 69 -77.97 -10.53 19.96
C GLU A 69 -77.23 -9.27 19.50
N LEU A 70 -77.95 -8.22 19.06
CA LEU A 70 -77.39 -6.92 18.70
C LEU A 70 -76.64 -6.26 19.86
N ALA A 71 -77.19 -6.33 21.08
CA ALA A 71 -76.53 -5.80 22.28
C ALA A 71 -75.25 -6.60 22.59
N SER A 72 -75.28 -7.93 22.48
CA SER A 72 -74.12 -8.79 22.68
C SER A 72 -73.03 -8.56 21.62
N GLU A 73 -73.44 -8.25 20.38
CA GLU A 73 -72.55 -7.99 19.26
C GLU A 73 -71.92 -6.59 19.35
N GLN A 74 -72.69 -5.57 19.75
CA GLN A 74 -72.16 -4.24 20.07
C GLN A 74 -71.15 -4.30 21.22
N ALA A 75 -71.46 -5.03 22.30
CA ALA A 75 -70.54 -5.21 23.43
C ALA A 75 -69.23 -5.90 23.01
N LYS A 76 -69.30 -6.91 22.12
CA LYS A 76 -68.10 -7.57 21.56
C LYS A 76 -67.27 -6.62 20.70
N LYS A 77 -67.91 -5.85 19.83
CA LYS A 77 -67.24 -4.88 18.94
C LYS A 77 -66.59 -3.75 19.74
N GLU A 78 -67.24 -3.28 20.79
CA GLU A 78 -66.69 -2.26 21.69
C GLU A 78 -65.52 -2.82 22.50
N SER A 79 -65.61 -4.05 23.00
CA SER A 79 -64.48 -4.75 23.64
C SER A 79 -63.29 -4.92 22.69
N GLU A 80 -63.53 -5.32 21.43
CA GLU A 80 -62.47 -5.46 20.43
C GLU A 80 -61.80 -4.12 20.11
N ASN A 81 -62.59 -3.07 19.91
CA ASN A 81 -62.08 -1.71 19.70
C ASN A 81 -61.28 -1.21 20.90
N GLN A 82 -61.74 -1.51 22.12
CA GLN A 82 -61.03 -1.15 23.34
C GLN A 82 -59.71 -1.91 23.50
N LYS A 83 -59.64 -3.18 23.05
CA LYS A 83 -58.39 -3.97 23.01
C LYS A 83 -57.40 -3.40 21.98
N ARG A 84 -57.85 -3.09 20.77
CA ARG A 84 -57.04 -2.45 19.72
C ARG A 84 -56.46 -1.13 20.20
N LEU A 85 -57.28 -0.27 20.82
CA LEU A 85 -56.83 1.02 21.34
C LEU A 85 -55.80 0.86 22.48
N LYS A 86 -55.93 -0.16 23.33
CA LYS A 86 -54.95 -0.46 24.38
C LYS A 86 -53.63 -0.94 23.78
N GLN A 87 -53.69 -1.81 22.78
CA GLN A 87 -52.54 -2.32 22.05
C GLN A 87 -51.80 -1.20 21.31
N ASP A 88 -52.51 -0.31 20.60
CA ASP A 88 -51.89 0.83 19.91
C ASP A 88 -51.18 1.76 20.90
N LYS A 89 -51.80 2.06 22.05
CA LYS A 89 -51.17 2.86 23.11
C LYS A 89 -49.94 2.18 23.71
N GLU A 90 -49.88 0.86 23.75
CA GLU A 90 -48.73 0.11 24.24
C GLU A 90 -47.60 0.11 23.19
N LEU A 91 -47.94 -0.13 21.92
CA LEU A 91 -47.01 -0.02 20.79
C LEU A 91 -46.41 1.38 20.67
N ASP A 92 -47.19 2.44 20.90
CA ASP A 92 -46.68 3.81 20.85
C ASP A 92 -45.70 4.11 21.99
N ARG A 93 -45.92 3.54 23.19
CA ARG A 93 -44.97 3.64 24.30
C ARG A 93 -43.68 2.86 24.02
N GLU A 94 -43.79 1.67 23.45
CA GLU A 94 -42.65 0.86 23.06
C GLU A 94 -41.82 1.56 21.96
N LYS A 95 -42.47 2.11 20.93
CA LYS A 95 -41.82 2.92 19.90
C LYS A 95 -41.12 4.15 20.48
N ALA A 96 -41.75 4.85 21.43
CA ALA A 96 -41.14 6.01 22.08
C ALA A 96 -39.89 5.62 22.86
N PHE A 97 -39.94 4.52 23.63
CA PHE A 97 -38.77 3.99 24.34
C PHE A 97 -37.67 3.56 23.38
N ALA A 98 -38.00 2.81 22.32
CA ALA A 98 -37.04 2.37 21.31
C ALA A 98 -36.38 3.56 20.59
N ASN A 99 -37.14 4.61 20.27
CA ASN A 99 -36.63 5.82 19.62
C ASN A 99 -35.72 6.63 20.56
N GLU A 100 -36.07 6.73 21.85
CA GLU A 100 -35.19 7.36 22.84
C GLU A 100 -33.87 6.58 23.00
N GLN A 101 -33.93 5.25 23.07
CA GLN A 101 -32.74 4.41 23.14
C GLN A 101 -31.88 4.50 21.87
N LEU A 102 -32.50 4.52 20.69
CA LEU A 102 -31.81 4.73 19.42
C LEU A 102 -31.09 6.09 19.40
N THR A 103 -31.77 7.16 19.82
CA THR A 103 -31.20 8.51 19.90
C THR A 103 -29.99 8.54 20.84
N ARG A 104 -30.10 7.90 22.01
CA ARG A 104 -28.99 7.77 22.97
C ARG A 104 -27.82 6.97 22.39
N ALA A 105 -28.09 5.88 21.68
CA ALA A 105 -27.07 5.06 21.04
C ALA A 105 -26.32 5.83 19.95
N ILE A 106 -27.02 6.56 19.08
CA ILE A 106 -26.44 7.39 18.02
C ILE A 106 -25.51 8.47 18.60
N LEU A 107 -25.94 9.14 19.68
CA LEU A 107 -25.11 10.18 20.31
C LEU A 107 -23.83 9.60 20.90
N ARG A 108 -23.91 8.43 21.58
CA ARG A 108 -22.73 7.75 22.12
C ARG A 108 -21.76 7.32 21.02
N GLU A 109 -22.29 6.76 19.93
CA GLU A 109 -21.48 6.37 18.76
C GLU A 109 -20.78 7.58 18.15
N ARG A 110 -21.49 8.70 17.98
CA ARG A 110 -20.90 9.92 17.44
C ARG A 110 -19.77 10.46 18.31
N ILE A 111 -19.95 10.48 19.64
CA ILE A 111 -18.92 10.93 20.58
C ILE A 111 -17.71 9.98 20.52
N ALA A 112 -17.93 8.67 20.51
CA ALA A 112 -16.86 7.68 20.39
C ALA A 112 -16.07 7.86 19.07
N ASN A 113 -16.78 8.02 17.95
CA ASN A 113 -16.16 8.25 16.64
C ASN A 113 -15.35 9.56 16.60
N GLU A 114 -15.86 10.64 17.19
CA GLU A 114 -15.14 11.91 17.29
C GLU A 114 -13.89 11.81 18.17
N GLU A 115 -13.97 11.08 19.28
CA GLU A 115 -12.84 10.79 20.17
C GLU A 115 -11.77 9.94 19.48
N GLU A 116 -12.16 8.86 18.80
CA GLU A 116 -11.25 8.04 17.99
C GLU A 116 -10.60 8.85 16.88
N ARG A 117 -11.37 9.71 16.20
CA ARG A 117 -10.85 10.61 15.17
C ARG A 117 -9.86 11.63 15.76
N ALA A 118 -10.09 12.12 16.97
CA ALA A 118 -9.15 13.01 17.67
C ALA A 118 -7.85 12.28 18.05
N LYS A 119 -7.95 11.04 18.58
CA LYS A 119 -6.78 10.18 18.87
C LYS A 119 -5.97 9.89 17.61
N ALA A 120 -6.63 9.52 16.52
CA ALA A 120 -5.99 9.29 15.22
C ALA A 120 -5.25 10.54 14.71
N LYS A 121 -5.88 11.73 14.80
CA LYS A 121 -5.22 13.00 14.45
C LYS A 121 -4.00 13.30 15.32
N HIS A 122 -4.07 13.00 16.62
CA HIS A 122 -2.93 13.20 17.51
C HIS A 122 -1.76 12.28 17.16
N LEU A 123 -2.03 10.99 16.92
CA LEU A 123 -1.01 10.03 16.47
C LEU A 123 -0.41 10.45 15.12
N ALA A 124 -1.23 10.90 14.17
CA ALA A 124 -0.73 11.40 12.89
C ALA A 124 0.25 12.57 13.05
N LYS A 125 -0.03 13.52 13.94
CA LYS A 125 0.90 14.62 14.26
C LYS A 125 2.19 14.13 14.89
N GLN A 126 2.13 13.13 15.77
CA GLN A 126 3.33 12.53 16.36
C GLN A 126 4.19 11.84 15.32
N LEU A 127 3.59 11.11 14.38
CA LEU A 127 4.30 10.48 13.28
C LEU A 127 4.96 11.53 12.39
N GLU A 128 4.26 12.61 12.05
CA GLU A 128 4.85 13.70 11.25
C GLU A 128 6.07 14.33 11.95
N GLU A 129 6.01 14.56 13.26
CA GLU A 129 7.16 15.09 13.99
C GLU A 129 8.33 14.09 14.03
N LYS A 130 8.04 12.80 14.21
CA LYS A 130 9.06 11.74 14.13
C LYS A 130 9.70 11.70 12.74
N ASP A 131 8.91 11.80 11.68
CA ASP A 131 9.41 11.87 10.30
C ASP A 131 10.29 13.10 10.07
N ARG A 132 9.92 14.26 10.65
CA ARG A 132 10.75 15.47 10.59
C ARG A 132 12.08 15.28 11.30
N VAL A 133 12.09 14.64 12.47
CA VAL A 133 13.33 14.33 13.21
C VAL A 133 14.21 13.36 12.42
N ILE A 134 13.64 12.29 11.88
CA ILE A 134 14.37 11.31 11.07
C ILE A 134 14.96 11.98 9.83
N LYS A 135 14.20 12.83 9.14
CA LYS A 135 14.70 13.58 7.97
C LYS A 135 15.88 14.49 8.33
N LYS A 136 15.86 15.15 9.50
CA LYS A 136 16.98 15.97 9.97
C LYS A 136 18.22 15.12 10.24
N GLN A 137 18.04 13.94 10.84
CA GLN A 137 19.14 13.00 11.09
C GLN A 137 19.72 12.46 9.78
N ASP A 138 18.87 12.06 8.84
CA ASP A 138 19.29 11.59 7.51
C ASP A 138 20.07 12.67 6.75
N ALA A 139 19.58 13.91 6.75
CA ALA A 139 20.30 15.04 6.18
C ALA A 139 21.65 15.27 6.86
N PHE A 140 21.71 15.19 8.19
CA PHE A 140 22.96 15.34 8.95
C PHE A 140 23.99 14.27 8.56
N TYR A 141 23.59 12.99 8.48
CA TYR A 141 24.51 11.92 8.10
C TYR A 141 24.94 11.99 6.63
N LYS A 142 24.03 12.38 5.73
CA LYS A 142 24.37 12.64 4.33
C LYS A 142 25.39 13.77 4.20
N GLU A 143 25.23 14.84 4.97
CA GLU A 143 26.19 15.95 4.99
C GLU A 143 27.57 15.50 5.50
N GLN A 144 27.62 14.69 6.56
CA GLN A 144 28.88 14.13 7.06
C GLN A 144 29.57 13.24 6.00
N LEU A 145 28.80 12.42 5.30
CA LEU A 145 29.31 11.61 4.19
C LEU A 145 29.82 12.48 3.06
N ALA A 146 29.05 13.47 2.61
CA ALA A 146 29.45 14.39 1.55
C ALA A 146 30.74 15.14 1.89
N ARG A 147 30.88 15.61 3.14
CA ARG A 147 32.10 16.29 3.60
C ARG A 147 33.30 15.35 3.69
N LEU A 148 33.08 14.07 4.00
CA LEU A 148 34.14 13.06 3.98
C LEU A 148 34.57 12.75 2.54
N GLU A 149 33.60 12.55 1.65
CA GLU A 149 33.80 12.29 0.22
C GLU A 149 34.53 13.45 -0.44
N GLU A 150 34.14 14.70 -0.16
CA GLU A 150 34.80 15.92 -0.65
C GLU A 150 36.29 15.91 -0.28
N ARG A 151 36.61 15.82 1.02
CA ARG A 151 38.01 15.77 1.50
C ARG A 151 38.79 14.61 0.88
N SER A 152 38.15 13.44 0.74
CA SER A 152 38.81 12.28 0.12
C SER A 152 39.08 12.52 -1.36
N SER A 153 38.15 13.17 -2.09
CA SER A 153 38.30 13.48 -3.51
C SER A 153 39.37 14.53 -3.75
N GLU A 154 39.48 15.53 -2.88
CA GLU A 154 40.54 16.53 -2.91
C GLU A 154 41.91 15.88 -2.73
N PHE A 155 42.03 14.94 -1.79
CA PHE A 155 43.27 14.20 -1.57
C PHE A 155 43.70 13.43 -2.83
N TYR A 156 42.77 12.71 -3.48
CA TYR A 156 43.09 11.99 -4.72
C TYR A 156 43.44 12.94 -5.86
N LYS A 157 42.68 14.03 -6.05
CA LYS A 157 42.94 15.04 -7.09
C LYS A 157 44.33 15.63 -6.94
N VAL A 158 44.66 16.16 -5.76
CA VAL A 158 45.97 16.74 -5.50
C VAL A 158 47.07 15.71 -5.73
N THR A 159 46.88 14.47 -5.28
CA THR A 159 47.86 13.41 -5.49
C THR A 159 48.08 13.14 -6.99
N THR A 160 47.01 13.01 -7.76
CA THR A 160 47.10 12.79 -9.21
C THR A 160 47.70 13.98 -9.95
N GLU A 161 47.37 15.21 -9.55
CA GLU A 161 47.92 16.44 -10.13
C GLU A 161 49.43 16.55 -9.88
N GLN A 162 49.92 16.19 -8.69
CA GLN A 162 51.36 16.18 -8.41
C GLN A 162 52.11 15.19 -9.30
N TYR A 163 51.56 13.98 -9.50
CA TYR A 163 52.15 13.00 -10.40
C TYR A 163 52.13 13.47 -11.86
N GLN A 164 51.00 14.01 -12.32
CA GLN A 164 50.87 14.54 -13.67
C GLN A 164 51.85 15.68 -13.91
N LYS A 165 51.96 16.63 -12.98
CA LYS A 165 52.90 17.75 -13.09
C LYS A 165 54.36 17.28 -13.15
N ALA A 166 54.73 16.31 -12.31
CA ALA A 166 56.08 15.74 -12.35
C ALA A 166 56.35 15.01 -13.69
N ALA A 167 55.36 14.28 -14.21
CA ALA A 167 55.46 13.63 -15.51
C ALA A 167 55.62 14.65 -16.64
N GLU A 168 54.79 15.70 -16.66
CA GLU A 168 54.86 16.80 -17.65
C GLU A 168 56.21 17.54 -17.60
N GLU A 169 56.74 17.79 -16.39
CA GLU A 169 58.06 18.44 -16.25
C GLU A 169 59.17 17.59 -16.86
N VAL A 170 59.14 16.27 -16.62
CA VAL A 170 60.07 15.33 -17.24
C VAL A 170 59.87 15.29 -18.76
N GLU A 171 58.64 15.21 -19.27
CA GLU A 171 58.36 15.22 -20.71
C GLU A 171 58.83 16.50 -21.40
N CYS A 172 58.65 17.65 -20.74
CA CYS A 172 59.17 18.94 -21.20
C CYS A 172 60.70 18.99 -21.19
N SER A 173 61.34 18.38 -20.19
CA SER A 173 62.81 18.28 -20.14
C SER A 173 63.34 17.38 -21.27
N LEU A 174 62.69 16.23 -21.51
CA LEU A 174 63.02 15.29 -22.58
C LEU A 174 62.81 15.92 -23.96
N SER A 175 61.72 16.67 -24.14
CA SER A 175 61.44 17.40 -25.38
C SER A 175 62.51 18.45 -25.67
N ARG A 176 62.96 19.20 -24.64
CA ARG A 176 64.06 20.16 -24.76
C ARG A 176 65.39 19.48 -25.13
N ILE A 177 65.72 18.39 -24.47
CA ILE A 177 66.93 17.61 -24.74
C ILE A 177 66.88 17.04 -26.17
N SER A 178 65.75 16.49 -26.58
CA SER A 178 65.52 15.95 -27.93
C SER A 178 65.69 17.03 -29.00
N SER A 179 65.10 18.22 -28.79
CA SER A 179 65.29 19.37 -29.68
C SER A 179 66.76 19.81 -29.76
N GLY A 180 67.46 19.87 -28.62
CA GLY A 180 68.88 20.19 -28.56
C GLY A 180 69.76 19.17 -29.29
N MET A 181 69.49 17.87 -29.12
CA MET A 181 70.17 16.80 -29.85
C MET A 181 69.93 16.90 -31.36
N LEU A 182 68.69 17.21 -31.79
CA LEU A 182 68.36 17.39 -33.19
C LEU A 182 69.09 18.60 -33.79
N ALA A 183 69.18 19.70 -33.05
CA ALA A 183 69.93 20.90 -33.46
C ALA A 183 71.43 20.60 -33.59
N LEU A 184 72.03 19.89 -32.62
CA LEU A 184 73.43 19.46 -32.69
C LEU A 184 73.69 18.52 -33.88
N ARG A 185 72.77 17.60 -34.15
CA ARG A 185 72.87 16.72 -35.32
C ARG A 185 72.84 17.54 -36.60
N ASN A 186 71.92 18.50 -36.71
CA ASN A 186 71.80 19.37 -37.88
C ASN A 186 73.05 20.25 -38.07
N THR A 187 73.62 20.83 -37.01
CA THR A 187 74.84 21.64 -37.13
C THR A 187 76.04 20.78 -37.51
N TRP A 188 76.20 19.59 -36.93
CA TRP A 188 77.24 18.64 -37.34
C TRP A 188 77.10 18.24 -38.81
N THR A 189 75.88 17.97 -39.29
CA THR A 189 75.67 17.69 -40.71
C THR A 189 76.03 18.88 -41.59
N CYS A 190 75.73 20.12 -41.19
CA CYS A 190 76.14 21.31 -41.93
C CYS A 190 77.67 21.46 -41.99
N VAL A 191 78.36 21.28 -40.86
CA VAL A 191 79.84 21.34 -40.82
C VAL A 191 80.45 20.25 -41.68
N TRP A 192 79.94 19.02 -41.59
CA TRP A 192 80.41 17.90 -42.40
C TRP A 192 80.24 18.16 -43.91
N ILE A 193 79.08 18.67 -44.32
CA ILE A 193 78.83 19.10 -45.71
C ILE A 193 79.81 20.19 -46.13
N GLN A 194 80.07 21.18 -45.27
CA GLN A 194 80.96 22.30 -45.60
C GLN A 194 82.42 21.86 -45.76
N VAL A 195 82.90 20.94 -44.91
CA VAL A 195 84.21 20.28 -45.07
C VAL A 195 84.26 19.49 -46.38
N ALA A 196 83.24 18.69 -46.68
CA ALA A 196 83.17 17.93 -47.93
C ALA A 196 83.20 18.83 -49.18
N VAL A 197 82.52 19.99 -49.13
CA VAL A 197 82.54 20.99 -50.22
C VAL A 197 83.93 21.62 -50.39
N VAL A 198 84.62 21.94 -49.29
CA VAL A 198 85.99 22.49 -49.34
C VAL A 198 86.97 21.46 -49.90
N GLU A 199 86.88 20.20 -49.46
CA GLU A 199 87.71 19.11 -49.93
C GLU A 199 87.48 18.85 -51.43
N PHE A 200 86.23 18.86 -51.88
CA PHE A 200 85.88 18.75 -53.30
C PHE A 200 86.46 19.90 -54.13
N LYS A 201 86.28 21.16 -53.70
CA LYS A 201 86.86 22.34 -54.38
C LYS A 201 88.39 22.32 -54.40
N CYS A 202 89.03 21.80 -53.35
CA CYS A 202 90.48 21.65 -53.30
C CYS A 202 90.96 20.63 -54.34
N LYS A 203 90.26 19.49 -54.44
CA LYS A 203 90.56 18.45 -55.43
C LYS A 203 90.34 18.92 -56.87
N GLU A 204 89.30 19.72 -57.10
CA GLU A 204 89.04 20.37 -58.39
C GLU A 204 90.14 21.37 -58.76
N ARG A 205 90.61 22.19 -57.82
CA ARG A 205 91.74 23.12 -58.06
C ARG A 205 93.03 22.39 -58.41
N VAL A 206 93.39 21.35 -57.66
CA VAL A 206 94.59 20.53 -57.94
C VAL A 206 94.48 19.87 -59.32
N PHE A 207 93.28 19.41 -59.69
CA PHE A 207 93.02 18.87 -61.01
C PHE A 207 93.23 19.92 -62.11
N VAL A 208 92.70 21.13 -61.94
CA VAL A 208 92.87 22.24 -62.89
C VAL A 208 94.34 22.68 -63.01
N GLU A 209 95.08 22.79 -61.90
CA GLU A 209 96.52 23.09 -61.93
C GLU A 209 97.33 21.99 -62.63
N SER A 210 96.99 20.73 -62.40
CA SER A 210 97.63 19.59 -63.07
C SER A 210 97.40 19.63 -64.58
N VAL A 211 96.18 19.96 -65.02
CA VAL A 211 95.84 20.13 -66.45
C VAL A 211 96.56 21.33 -67.06
N LEU A 212 96.67 22.44 -66.34
CA LEU A 212 97.40 23.63 -66.80
C LEU A 212 98.92 23.37 -66.91
N GLN A 213 99.54 22.66 -65.96
CA GLN A 213 100.95 22.26 -66.06
C GLN A 213 101.19 21.35 -67.26
N LEU A 214 100.30 20.38 -67.51
CA LEU A 214 100.40 19.49 -68.67
C LEU A 214 100.32 20.26 -69.99
N ASN A 215 99.42 21.25 -70.07
CA ASN A 215 99.31 22.12 -71.23
C ASN A 215 100.51 23.06 -71.40
N PHE A 216 101.07 23.59 -70.31
CA PHE A 216 102.28 24.43 -70.35
C PHE A 216 103.50 23.65 -70.86
N ILE A 217 103.69 22.40 -70.43
CA ILE A 217 104.74 21.51 -70.94
C ILE A 217 104.56 21.26 -72.45
N ASN A 218 103.32 21.12 -72.93
CA ASN A 218 103.04 20.93 -74.36
C ASN A 218 103.16 22.20 -75.22
N SER A 219 103.20 23.39 -74.61
CA SER A 219 103.20 24.69 -75.33
C SER A 219 104.60 25.34 -75.43
N GLY A 220 105.60 24.79 -74.75
CA GLY A 220 106.97 25.32 -74.69
C GLY A 220 107.98 24.65 -75.63
N SER A 221 107.51 23.93 -76.65
CA SER A 221 108.34 23.31 -77.70
C SER A 221 108.09 23.92 -79.07
#